data_AF-A0A258UX59-F1
#
_entry.id   AF-A0A258UX59-F1
#
_cell.length_a   1.000
_cell.length_b   1.000
_cell.length_c   1.000
_cell.angle_alpha   90.00
_cell.angle_beta   90.00
_cell.angle_gamma   90.00
#
_symmetry.space_group_name_H-M   'P 1'
#
loop_
_entity.id
_entity.type
_entity.pdbx_description
1 polymer ?
#
loop_
_entity_poly.entity_id
_entity_poly.type
_entity_poly.pdbx_seq_one_letter_code
_entity_poly.pdbx_strand_id
1 'polypeptide(L)'
;MATAKQQEEDLPQELSGVVIGWGHQSISRNIQLTVQSTVRAKPTPGSVDTHHLLMTRNQAMLLAQYLMRLTGQEMPVPRKRGWVQRLFG
;
A
#
# COMPACT_ATOMS: atom_id res chain seq x y z
N MET A 1 -18.50 -10.65 -38.76
CA MET A 1 -18.74 -9.88 -37.52
C MET A 1 -17.59 -10.18 -36.56
N ALA A 2 -16.57 -9.33 -36.52
CA ALA A 2 -15.41 -9.50 -35.67
C ALA A 2 -15.54 -8.55 -34.48
N THR A 3 -15.80 -9.10 -33.30
CA THR A 3 -15.71 -8.36 -32.03
C THR A 3 -14.23 -8.07 -31.78
N ALA A 4 -13.85 -6.81 -31.94
CA ALA A 4 -12.54 -6.32 -31.54
C ALA A 4 -12.37 -6.58 -30.05
N LYS A 5 -11.51 -7.53 -29.69
CA LYS A 5 -11.00 -7.65 -28.33
C LYS A 5 -10.20 -6.37 -28.08
N GLN A 6 -10.75 -5.48 -27.26
CA GLN A 6 -10.02 -4.32 -26.77
C GLN A 6 -8.76 -4.82 -26.09
N GLN A 7 -7.66 -4.55 -26.77
CA GLN A 7 -6.30 -4.76 -26.34
C GLN A 7 -6.12 -3.83 -25.13
N GLU A 8 -6.07 -4.40 -23.93
CA GLU A 8 -5.60 -3.68 -22.74
C GLU A 8 -4.16 -3.29 -23.04
N GLU A 9 -3.98 -2.02 -23.41
CA GLU A 9 -2.67 -1.42 -23.53
C GLU A 9 -1.98 -1.54 -22.19
N ASP A 10 -0.84 -2.23 -22.20
CA ASP A 10 0.10 -2.43 -21.09
C ASP A 10 0.81 -1.09 -20.79
N LEU A 11 0.03 -0.04 -20.54
CA LEU A 11 0.53 1.22 -20.03
C LEU A 11 1.06 0.93 -18.62
N PRO A 12 2.25 1.45 -18.23
CA PRO A 12 2.72 1.32 -16.87
C PRO A 12 1.58 1.80 -15.96
N GLN A 13 1.08 0.89 -15.13
CA GLN A 13 -0.13 1.08 -14.35
C GLN A 13 0.12 2.22 -13.36
N GLU A 14 -0.12 3.46 -13.80
CA GLU A 14 -0.03 4.62 -12.93
C GLU A 14 -1.09 4.46 -11.87
N LEU A 15 -0.68 4.62 -10.60
CA LEU A 15 -1.56 4.56 -9.43
C LEU A 15 -2.58 5.71 -9.51
N SER A 16 -3.64 5.52 -10.28
CA SER A 16 -4.67 6.51 -10.55
C SER A 16 -5.93 6.23 -9.75
N GLY A 17 -6.64 7.29 -9.35
CA GLY A 17 -7.88 7.23 -8.59
C GLY A 17 -7.71 7.40 -7.08
N VAL A 18 -8.78 7.08 -6.35
CA VAL A 18 -8.87 7.23 -4.90
C VAL A 18 -8.55 5.90 -4.23
N VAL A 19 -7.65 5.92 -3.24
CA VAL A 19 -7.35 4.73 -2.42
C VAL A 19 -8.55 4.40 -1.54
N ILE A 20 -9.12 3.21 -1.71
CA ILE A 20 -10.26 2.71 -0.94
C ILE A 20 -9.86 1.66 0.10
N GLY A 21 -8.70 1.06 -0.07
CA GLY A 21 -8.21 0.01 0.82
C GLY A 21 -6.71 -0.14 0.73
N TRP A 22 -6.09 -0.53 1.84
CA TRP A 22 -4.69 -0.91 1.86
C TRP A 22 -4.44 -1.92 2.97
N GLY A 23 -3.44 -2.77 2.76
CA GLY A 23 -3.02 -3.79 3.72
C GLY A 23 -1.57 -4.18 3.49
N HIS A 24 -0.94 -4.79 4.49
CA HIS A 24 0.44 -5.24 4.36
C HIS A 24 0.61 -6.65 4.91
N GLN A 25 1.54 -7.39 4.31
CA GLN A 25 2.02 -8.66 4.84
C GLN A 25 3.55 -8.65 4.94
N SER A 26 4.07 -9.14 6.06
CA SER A 26 5.51 -9.33 6.25
C SER A 26 5.93 -10.67 5.65
N ILE A 27 6.84 -10.65 4.68
CA ILE A 27 7.36 -11.85 4.02
C ILE A 27 8.86 -11.90 4.27
N SER A 28 9.27 -12.68 5.28
CA SER A 28 10.67 -12.77 5.70
C SER A 28 11.27 -11.39 6.00
N ARG A 29 12.22 -10.92 5.17
CA ARG A 29 12.88 -9.61 5.28
C ARG A 29 12.20 -8.50 4.48
N ASN A 30 11.16 -8.83 3.73
CA ASN A 30 10.42 -7.93 2.87
C ASN A 30 9.03 -7.66 3.44
N ILE A 31 8.40 -6.63 2.91
CA ILE A 31 7.02 -6.23 3.16
C ILE A 31 6.34 -6.18 1.80
N GLN A 32 5.19 -6.82 1.68
CA GLN A 32 4.30 -6.65 0.54
C GLN A 32 3.15 -5.75 0.97
N LEU A 33 3.08 -4.58 0.35
CA LEU A 33 1.99 -3.63 0.51
C LEU A 33 0.98 -3.87 -0.63
N THR A 34 -0.28 -4.05 -0.27
CA THR A 34 -1.38 -4.12 -1.24
C THR A 34 -2.18 -2.84 -1.13
N VAL A 35 -2.34 -2.13 -2.24
CA VAL A 35 -3.11 -0.89 -2.34
C VAL A 35 -4.24 -1.10 -3.33
N GLN A 36 -5.46 -0.75 -2.92
CA GLN A 36 -6.65 -0.83 -3.75
C GLN A 36 -7.14 0.58 -4.05
N SER A 37 -7.24 0.90 -5.34
CA SER A 37 -7.73 2.18 -5.83
C SER A 37 -8.95 2.00 -6.74
N THR A 38 -9.76 3.04 -6.85
CA THR A 38 -10.86 3.11 -7.82
C THR A 38 -10.95 4.52 -8.37
N VAL A 39 -11.22 4.63 -9.65
CA VAL A 39 -11.59 5.89 -10.30
C VAL A 39 -13.11 6.14 -10.29
N ARG A 40 -13.90 5.10 -9.93
CA ARG A 40 -15.37 5.16 -9.93
C ARG A 40 -15.92 5.42 -8.53
N ALA A 41 -16.91 6.30 -8.44
CA ALA A 41 -17.61 6.64 -7.19
C ALA A 41 -18.36 5.45 -6.56
N LYS A 42 -18.86 4.51 -7.38
CA LYS A 42 -19.46 3.25 -6.91
C LYS A 42 -18.60 2.07 -7.38
N PRO A 43 -17.66 1.59 -6.56
CA PRO A 43 -16.76 0.51 -6.95
C PRO A 43 -17.54 -0.79 -7.13
N THR A 44 -17.33 -1.44 -8.26
CA THR A 44 -17.70 -2.83 -8.52
C THR A 44 -16.44 -3.69 -8.45
N PRO A 45 -16.52 -5.01 -8.16
CA PRO A 45 -15.33 -5.84 -8.00
C PRO A 45 -14.35 -5.79 -9.18
N GLY A 46 -14.83 -5.59 -10.42
CA GLY A 46 -13.99 -5.46 -11.61
C GLY A 46 -13.49 -4.04 -11.91
N SER A 47 -13.79 -3.06 -11.08
CA SER A 47 -13.36 -1.65 -11.26
C SER A 47 -12.41 -1.18 -10.15
N VAL A 48 -11.84 -2.13 -9.40
CA VAL A 48 -10.89 -1.86 -8.31
C VAL A 48 -9.52 -2.29 -8.79
N ASP A 49 -8.64 -1.33 -8.97
CA ASP A 49 -7.25 -1.58 -9.32
C ASP A 49 -6.48 -1.98 -8.06
N THR A 50 -5.87 -3.17 -8.08
CA THR A 50 -5.10 -3.69 -6.96
C THR A 50 -3.62 -3.72 -7.31
N HIS A 51 -2.83 -3.00 -6.54
CA HIS A 51 -1.38 -2.87 -6.73
C HIS A 51 -0.64 -3.59 -5.61
N HIS A 52 0.30 -4.45 -5.99
CA HIS A 52 1.16 -5.19 -5.07
C HIS A 52 2.58 -4.65 -5.13
N LEU A 53 2.99 -3.95 -4.08
CA LEU A 53 4.31 -3.36 -3.95
C LEU A 53 5.15 -4.23 -3.02
N LEU A 54 6.12 -4.93 -3.58
CA LEU A 54 7.11 -5.67 -2.80
C LEU A 54 8.30 -4.76 -2.50
N MET A 55 8.60 -4.60 -1.21
CA MET A 55 9.65 -3.70 -0.76
C MET A 55 10.43 -4.30 0.41
N THR A 56 11.68 -3.91 0.54
CA THR A 56 12.46 -4.18 1.76
C THR A 56 11.93 -3.37 2.93
N ARG A 57 12.28 -3.75 4.17
CA ARG A 57 11.93 -2.95 5.36
C ARG A 57 12.45 -1.50 5.30
N ASN A 58 13.63 -1.29 4.71
CA ASN A 58 14.19 0.05 4.56
C ASN A 58 13.40 0.88 3.54
N GLN A 59 13.02 0.29 2.42
CA GLN A 59 12.16 0.95 1.43
C GLN A 59 10.78 1.28 2.01
N ALA A 60 10.20 0.36 2.79
CA ALA A 60 8.94 0.63 3.50
C ALA A 60 9.07 1.78 4.51
N MET A 61 10.20 1.89 5.20
CA MET A 61 10.47 2.98 6.13
C MET A 61 10.54 4.33 5.40
N LEU A 62 11.24 4.38 4.25
CA LEU A 62 11.32 5.58 3.41
C LEU A 62 9.95 5.97 2.87
N LEU A 63 9.15 5.00 2.40
CA LEU A 63 7.78 5.23 1.95
C LEU A 63 6.92 5.80 3.09
N ALA A 64 6.99 5.20 4.29
CA ALA A 64 6.28 5.70 5.46
C ALA A 64 6.68 7.15 5.76
N GLN A 65 7.99 7.45 5.80
CA GLN A 65 8.47 8.82 6.04
C GLN A 65 7.94 9.82 5.01
N TYR A 66 7.92 9.43 3.73
CA TYR A 66 7.39 10.25 2.66
C TYR A 66 5.89 10.52 2.85
N LEU A 67 5.09 9.48 3.08
CA LEU A 67 3.64 9.61 3.28
C LEU A 67 3.32 10.47 4.50
N MET A 68 4.08 10.33 5.58
CA MET A 68 3.90 11.12 6.79
C MET A 68 4.21 12.61 6.58
N ARG A 69 5.29 12.92 5.85
CA ARG A 69 5.60 14.30 5.46
C ARG A 69 4.51 14.91 4.59
N LEU A 70 3.97 14.15 3.64
CA LEU A 70 2.87 14.61 2.78
C LEU A 70 1.58 14.87 3.57
N THR A 71 1.26 14.05 4.57
CA THR A 71 0.04 14.19 5.37
C THR A 71 0.19 15.12 6.58
N GLY A 72 1.39 15.66 6.82
CA GLY A 72 1.70 16.47 8.00
C GLY A 72 1.65 15.69 9.31
N GLN A 73 1.70 14.35 9.25
CA GLN A 73 1.71 13.50 10.44
C GLN A 73 3.12 13.36 11.00
N GLU A 74 3.27 13.43 12.33
CA GLU A 74 4.56 13.20 13.00
C GLU A 74 4.85 11.72 13.14
N MET A 75 6.09 11.31 12.82
CA MET A 75 6.52 9.91 12.92
C MET A 75 6.24 9.39 14.34
N PRO A 76 5.50 8.28 14.50
CA PRO A 76 5.30 7.71 15.81
C PRO A 76 6.66 7.37 16.39
N VAL A 77 7.01 8.01 17.52
CA VAL A 77 8.25 7.71 18.23
C VAL A 77 8.23 6.21 18.52
N PRO A 78 9.26 5.45 18.10
CA PRO A 78 9.28 4.02 18.33
C PRO A 78 9.16 3.81 19.84
N ARG A 79 8.01 3.28 20.28
CA ARG A 79 7.80 2.90 21.67
C ARG A 79 8.86 1.86 21.97
N LYS A 80 9.94 2.29 22.63
CA LYS A 80 10.88 1.38 23.28
C LYS A 80 9.99 0.56 24.21
N ARG A 81 9.67 -0.67 23.82
CA ARG A 81 9.11 -1.69 24.72
C ARG A 81 10.20 -1.93 25.75
N GLY A 82 10.21 -1.06 26.76
CA GLY A 82 11.20 -1.04 27.80
C GLY A 82 11.13 -2.37 28.53
N TRP A 83 12.31 -2.85 28.91
CA TRP A 83 12.52 -3.99 29.80
C TRP A 83 11.54 -4.09 30.98
N VAL A 84 10.91 -2.99 31.39
CA VAL A 84 9.88 -2.94 32.43
C VAL A 84 8.68 -3.86 32.14
N GLN A 85 8.34 -4.12 30.87
CA GLN A 85 7.26 -5.04 30.50
C GLN A 85 7.62 -6.52 30.70
N ARG A 86 8.92 -6.85 30.95
CA ARG A 86 9.40 -8.20 31.29
C ARG A 86 9.48 -8.46 32.80
N LEU A 87 9.34 -7.43 33.65
CA LEU A 87 9.39 -7.59 35.11
C LEU A 87 8.01 -7.58 35.79
N PHE A 88 6.97 -7.07 35.11
CA PHE A 88 5.60 -7.01 35.65
C PHE A 88 4.58 -7.77 34.76
N GLY A 89 5.07 -8.77 34.01
CA GLY A 89 4.26 -9.73 33.26
C GLY A 89 4.85 -11.13 33.41
#